data_AF-A0A3C1CEL4-F1
#
_entry.id   AF-A0A3C1CEL4-F1
#
_cell.length_a   1.000
_cell.length_b   1.000
_cell.length_c   1.000
_cell.angle_alpha   90.00
_cell.angle_beta   90.00
_cell.angle_gamma   90.00
#
_symmetry.space_group_name_H-M   'P 1'
#
loop_
_entity.id
_entity.type
_entity.pdbx_description
1 polymer ?
#
loop_
_entity_poly.entity_id
_entity_poly.type
_entity_poly.pdbx_seq_one_letter_code
_entity_poly.pdbx_strand_id
1 'polypeptide(L)'
;SILIDEARTPLIISGPAAESAKLYYQFAGIVRTLQAEADYEVDEEKRIVVPTEEGIAKVERQIGVDNLYDLVSVNYVHHLEQALRAKELFHRDKDYLVAAGEVKIVDEFTGRTLEGRRWSDGLHQAVEAKERVRIKEENHTWATVTLQNYFRLYEKLAGMTGTAETEASEFAGTYNMPVVPIPTNVPMVRDDRADLIYKSEDAKFNAVVEDIVERHDQGQPVLVGTASVAKSEELSRRLQRRGIPHEVLNAKQHAREAQIVAQAGRLHAVTVATNMAGRGVDILLGGNPEGLAGHEMLAKGLDPDGDEGRPEFERMLARFQKQCEEEGDRIRELGGLYVLGSERHESRRIDNQLR
;
A
#
# COMPACT_ATOMS: atom_id res chain seq x y z
N SER A 1 -9.59 2.55 -8.87
CA SER A 1 -8.78 2.79 -7.67
C SER A 1 -9.02 1.71 -6.63
N ILE A 2 -10.04 1.78 -5.77
CA ILE A 2 -10.17 0.81 -4.66
C ILE A 2 -10.38 -0.63 -5.17
N LEU A 3 -11.45 -0.87 -5.93
CA LEU A 3 -11.86 -2.22 -6.36
C LEU A 3 -11.00 -2.86 -7.46
N ILE A 4 -10.02 -2.13 -8.01
CA ILE A 4 -9.18 -2.58 -9.14
C ILE A 4 -7.69 -2.40 -8.80
N ASP A 5 -7.25 -1.16 -8.57
CA ASP A 5 -5.83 -0.84 -8.31
C ASP A 5 -5.38 -1.33 -6.93
N GLU A 6 -6.12 -0.97 -5.88
CA GLU A 6 -5.79 -1.32 -4.49
C GLU A 6 -6.13 -2.79 -4.18
N ALA A 7 -7.08 -3.36 -4.91
CA ALA A 7 -7.51 -4.75 -4.75
C ALA A 7 -6.43 -5.79 -5.13
N ARG A 8 -5.26 -5.35 -5.63
CA ARG A 8 -4.08 -6.20 -5.83
C ARG A 8 -3.45 -6.66 -4.51
N THR A 9 -3.64 -5.92 -3.42
CA THR A 9 -3.04 -6.23 -2.12
C THR A 9 -4.12 -6.69 -1.13
N PRO A 10 -3.97 -7.86 -0.48
CA PRO A 10 -4.91 -8.30 0.53
C PRO A 10 -4.77 -7.50 1.84
N LEU A 11 -5.85 -7.44 2.61
CA LEU A 11 -5.83 -6.97 3.99
C LEU A 11 -5.40 -8.11 4.89
N ILE A 12 -4.30 -7.92 5.62
CA ILE A 12 -3.68 -8.95 6.46
C ILE A 12 -3.56 -8.43 7.90
N ILE A 13 -4.04 -9.22 8.86
CA ILE A 13 -3.73 -9.04 10.27
C ILE A 13 -2.65 -10.07 10.61
N SER A 14 -1.45 -9.58 10.92
CA SER A 14 -0.34 -10.39 11.39
C SER A 14 -0.07 -10.09 12.85
N GLY A 15 0.37 -11.10 13.58
CA GLY A 15 0.68 -10.99 15.00
C GLY A 15 1.66 -12.06 15.42
N PRO A 16 2.26 -11.92 16.61
CA PRO A 16 3.19 -12.92 17.11
C PRO A 16 2.51 -14.28 17.17
N ALA A 17 3.21 -15.32 16.73
CA ALA A 17 2.76 -16.68 17.00
C ALA A 17 2.66 -16.87 18.52
N ALA A 18 1.53 -17.40 18.99
CA ALA A 18 1.33 -17.68 20.42
C ALA A 18 2.25 -18.81 20.95
N GLU A 19 2.97 -19.49 20.04
CA GLU A 19 3.91 -20.55 20.40
C GLU A 19 5.16 -19.96 21.04
N SER A 20 5.32 -20.24 22.33
CA SER A 20 6.47 -19.83 23.10
C SER A 20 7.71 -20.59 22.63
N ALA A 21 8.72 -19.87 22.12
CA ALA A 21 10.04 -20.43 21.82
C ALA A 21 10.62 -21.25 22.99
N LYS A 22 10.20 -20.95 24.24
CA LYS A 22 10.57 -21.72 25.44
C LYS A 22 10.14 -23.18 25.36
N LEU A 23 8.96 -23.47 24.80
CA LEU A 23 8.44 -24.84 24.66
C LEU A 23 9.33 -25.65 23.71
N TYR A 24 9.71 -25.10 22.56
CA TYR A 24 10.63 -25.76 21.64
C TYR A 24 11.97 -26.10 22.31
N TYR A 25 12.56 -25.18 23.07
CA TYR A 25 13.78 -25.48 23.83
C TYR A 25 13.59 -26.53 24.92
N GLN A 26 12.44 -26.52 25.61
CA GLN A 26 12.11 -27.50 26.64
C GLN A 26 12.00 -28.91 26.04
N PHE A 27 11.19 -29.09 25.00
CA PHE A 27 11.03 -30.39 24.33
C PHE A 27 12.34 -30.87 23.68
N ALA A 28 13.13 -29.97 23.06
CA ALA A 28 14.45 -30.31 22.55
C ALA A 28 15.42 -30.79 23.65
N GLY A 29 15.24 -30.34 24.90
CA GLY A 29 15.97 -30.85 26.06
C GLY A 29 15.47 -32.23 26.50
N ILE A 30 14.15 -32.41 26.59
CA ILE A 30 13.49 -33.65 27.04
C ILE A 30 13.82 -34.81 26.09
N VAL A 31 13.65 -34.63 24.78
CA VAL A 31 13.84 -35.71 23.79
C VAL A 31 15.27 -36.25 23.75
N ARG A 32 16.26 -35.49 24.23
CA ARG A 32 17.65 -35.97 24.37
C ARG A 32 17.79 -37.05 25.45
N THR A 33 16.89 -37.08 26.42
CA THR A 33 16.87 -38.08 27.51
C THR A 33 16.08 -39.35 27.16
N LEU A 34 15.33 -39.30 26.04
CA LEU A 34 14.55 -40.43 25.54
C LEU A 34 15.43 -41.37 24.70
N GLN A 35 15.18 -42.67 24.80
CA GLN A 35 15.89 -43.74 24.09
C GLN A 35 14.99 -44.34 23.00
N ALA A 36 15.57 -44.53 21.81
CA ALA A 36 14.91 -45.24 20.72
C ALA A 36 14.62 -46.70 21.12
N GLU A 37 13.55 -47.28 20.58
CA GLU A 37 13.05 -48.64 20.84
C GLU A 37 12.47 -48.88 22.25
N ALA A 38 12.68 -47.96 23.19
CA ALA A 38 12.05 -47.98 24.51
C ALA A 38 10.98 -46.88 24.63
N ASP A 39 11.39 -45.63 24.46
CA ASP A 39 10.54 -44.45 24.65
C ASP A 39 9.81 -44.01 23.36
N TYR A 40 10.30 -44.42 22.18
CA TYR A 40 9.68 -44.12 20.89
C TYR A 40 10.19 -45.07 19.79
N GLU A 41 9.37 -45.26 18.76
CA GLU A 41 9.68 -46.04 17.56
C GLU A 41 9.96 -45.11 16.37
N VAL A 42 10.94 -45.49 15.55
CA VAL A 42 11.33 -44.74 14.34
C VAL A 42 11.11 -45.65 13.13
N ASP A 43 10.25 -45.21 12.21
CA ASP A 43 10.08 -45.79 10.89
C ASP A 43 10.83 -44.90 9.88
N GLU A 44 12.07 -45.28 9.54
CA GLU A 44 12.91 -44.52 8.63
C GLU A 44 12.36 -44.51 7.18
N GLU A 45 11.72 -45.60 6.75
CA GLU A 45 11.14 -45.69 5.39
C GLU A 45 9.98 -44.71 5.23
N LYS A 46 9.11 -44.63 6.23
CA LYS A 46 7.97 -43.70 6.22
C LYS A 46 8.32 -42.31 6.75
N ARG A 47 9.51 -42.13 7.33
CA ARG A 47 9.94 -40.90 8.02
C ARG A 47 8.95 -40.49 9.12
N ILE A 48 8.52 -41.46 9.93
CA ILE A 48 7.59 -41.24 11.05
C ILE A 48 8.29 -41.62 12.35
N VAL A 49 8.10 -40.82 13.39
CA VAL A 49 8.52 -41.16 14.76
C VAL A 49 7.28 -41.17 15.64
N VAL A 50 7.02 -42.28 16.33
CA VAL A 50 5.85 -42.46 17.18
C VAL A 50 6.31 -42.69 18.63
N PRO A 51 5.89 -41.86 19.60
CA PRO A 51 6.21 -42.10 21.00
C PRO A 51 5.45 -43.32 21.54
N THR A 52 6.10 -44.13 22.39
CA THR A 52 5.44 -45.24 23.10
C THR A 52 4.71 -44.72 24.35
N GLU A 53 3.84 -45.54 24.95
CA GLU A 53 3.17 -45.18 26.21
C GLU A 53 4.18 -44.89 27.33
N GLU A 54 5.29 -45.65 27.40
CA GLU A 54 6.36 -45.41 28.37
C GLU A 54 7.07 -44.08 28.14
N GLY A 55 7.31 -43.72 26.88
CA GLY A 55 7.89 -42.43 26.50
C GLY A 55 7.00 -41.25 26.86
N ILE A 56 5.69 -41.36 26.61
CA ILE A 56 4.70 -40.35 27.00
C ILE A 56 4.73 -40.13 28.52
N ALA A 57 4.64 -41.21 29.31
CA ALA A 57 4.68 -41.13 30.77
C ALA A 57 5.99 -40.54 31.34
N LYS A 58 7.10 -40.69 30.62
CA LYS A 58 8.39 -40.08 30.98
C LYS A 58 8.42 -38.58 30.68
N VAL A 59 7.85 -38.16 29.55
CA VAL A 59 7.70 -36.75 29.17
C VAL A 59 6.76 -36.03 30.12
N GLU A 60 5.61 -36.63 30.47
CA GLU A 60 4.62 -36.11 31.43
C GLU A 60 5.27 -35.79 32.79
N ARG A 61 6.07 -36.73 33.31
CA ARG A 61 6.82 -36.54 34.55
C ARG A 61 7.86 -35.42 34.48
N GLN A 62 8.50 -35.20 33.33
CA GLN A 62 9.50 -34.14 33.17
C GLN A 62 8.86 -32.75 33.00
N ILE A 63 7.68 -32.68 32.38
CA ILE A 63 6.94 -31.42 32.19
C ILE A 63 6.10 -31.09 33.44
N GLY A 64 5.76 -32.10 34.25
CA GLY A 64 4.94 -31.95 35.46
C GLY A 64 3.46 -31.84 35.14
N VAL A 65 2.98 -32.54 34.12
CA VAL A 65 1.56 -32.61 33.71
C VAL A 65 1.05 -34.03 33.88
N ASP A 66 -0.21 -34.19 34.28
CA ASP A 66 -0.83 -35.50 34.47
C ASP A 66 -1.19 -36.18 33.14
N ASN A 67 -1.48 -35.38 32.10
CA ASN A 67 -1.83 -35.86 30.76
C ASN A 67 -1.42 -34.82 29.70
N LEU A 68 -0.66 -35.23 28.68
CA LEU A 68 -0.29 -34.36 27.56
C LEU A 68 -1.48 -33.89 26.71
N TYR A 69 -2.60 -34.62 26.75
CA TYR A 69 -3.79 -34.35 25.94
C TYR A 69 -4.81 -33.42 26.60
N ASP A 70 -4.73 -33.19 27.91
CA ASP A 70 -5.76 -32.43 28.65
C ASP A 70 -5.66 -30.90 28.45
N LEU A 71 -4.50 -30.40 28.04
CA LEU A 71 -4.25 -28.97 27.85
C LEU A 71 -4.49 -28.56 26.40
N VAL A 72 -5.77 -28.43 26.02
CA VAL A 72 -6.22 -28.03 24.67
C VAL A 72 -5.60 -26.70 24.18
N SER A 73 -5.15 -25.83 25.10
CA SER A 73 -4.54 -24.54 24.78
C SER A 73 -3.06 -24.60 24.38
N VAL A 74 -2.34 -25.69 24.70
CA VAL A 74 -0.91 -25.85 24.40
C VAL A 74 -0.73 -27.21 23.75
N ASN A 75 -0.41 -27.22 22.46
CA ASN A 75 -0.29 -28.44 21.67
C ASN A 75 1.01 -29.21 21.99
N TYR A 76 1.13 -29.75 23.21
CA TYR A 76 2.32 -30.45 23.70
C TYR A 76 2.66 -31.69 22.89
N VAL A 77 1.64 -32.42 22.43
CA VAL A 77 1.80 -33.60 21.58
C VAL A 77 2.51 -33.21 20.29
N HIS A 78 2.05 -32.14 19.63
CA HIS A 78 2.70 -31.62 18.43
C HIS A 78 4.15 -31.21 18.68
N HIS A 79 4.46 -30.49 19.76
CA HIS A 79 5.85 -30.13 20.07
C HIS A 79 6.75 -31.36 20.35
N LEU A 80 6.22 -32.40 21.01
CA LEU A 80 6.95 -33.65 21.22
C LEU A 80 7.26 -34.37 19.91
N GLU A 81 6.25 -34.50 19.04
CA GLU A 81 6.39 -35.13 17.71
C GLU A 81 7.42 -34.38 16.86
N GLN A 82 7.33 -33.05 16.75
CA GLN A 82 8.29 -32.26 15.97
C GLN A 82 9.70 -32.34 16.56
N ALA A 83 9.85 -32.36 17.89
CA ALA A 83 11.16 -32.50 18.54
C ALA A 83 11.79 -33.89 18.31
N LEU A 84 10.98 -34.96 18.36
CA LEU A 84 11.42 -36.32 18.06
C LEU A 84 11.80 -36.48 16.58
N ARG A 85 10.98 -35.96 15.66
CA ARG A 85 11.29 -35.92 14.23
C ARG A 85 12.59 -35.16 13.97
N ALA A 86 12.74 -33.96 14.56
CA ALA A 86 13.96 -33.17 14.44
C ALA A 86 15.19 -33.93 14.97
N LYS A 87 15.06 -34.71 16.05
CA LYS A 87 16.15 -35.51 16.64
C LYS A 87 16.59 -36.64 15.71
N GLU A 88 15.65 -37.47 15.25
CA GLU A 88 15.96 -38.73 14.57
C GLU A 88 16.00 -38.64 13.05
N LEU A 89 15.13 -37.84 12.42
CA LEU A 89 14.96 -37.85 10.95
C LEU A 89 15.73 -36.73 10.23
N PHE A 90 16.31 -35.79 10.96
CA PHE A 90 17.01 -34.63 10.41
C PHE A 90 18.42 -34.52 11.00
N HIS A 91 19.41 -34.80 10.16
CA HIS A 91 20.81 -34.83 10.54
C HIS A 91 21.56 -33.59 10.04
N ARG A 92 22.38 -33.06 10.93
CA ARG A 92 23.31 -31.99 10.63
C ARG A 92 24.35 -32.46 9.61
N ASP A 93 24.73 -31.56 8.71
CA ASP A 93 25.66 -31.76 7.60
C ASP A 93 25.18 -32.76 6.51
N LYS A 94 23.91 -33.18 6.59
CA LYS A 94 23.22 -33.98 5.56
C LYS A 94 21.96 -33.27 5.07
N ASP A 95 20.99 -33.07 5.96
CA ASP A 95 19.69 -32.44 5.64
C ASP A 95 19.74 -30.91 5.79
N TYR A 96 20.65 -30.41 6.63
CA TYR A 96 20.84 -28.99 6.89
C TYR A 96 22.22 -28.68 7.45
N LEU A 97 22.58 -27.41 7.41
CA LEU A 97 23.78 -26.89 8.06
C LEU A 97 23.45 -25.69 8.94
N VAL A 98 24.28 -25.45 9.95
CA VAL A 98 24.17 -24.29 10.82
C VAL A 98 25.25 -23.28 10.43
N ALA A 99 24.84 -22.14 9.88
CA ALA A 99 25.75 -21.07 9.45
C ALA A 99 25.22 -19.72 9.92
N ALA A 100 26.12 -18.85 10.39
CA ALA A 100 25.79 -17.51 10.90
C ALA A 100 24.70 -17.49 12.00
N GLY A 101 24.58 -18.58 12.77
CA GLY A 101 23.52 -18.71 13.79
C GLY A 101 22.13 -18.94 13.22
N GLU A 102 22.03 -19.50 12.01
CA GLU A 102 20.77 -19.88 11.36
C GLU A 102 20.86 -21.31 10.82
N VAL A 103 19.74 -22.04 10.84
CA VAL A 103 19.61 -23.36 10.20
C VAL A 103 19.28 -23.15 8.72
N LYS A 104 20.18 -23.62 7.84
CA LYS A 104 20.00 -23.58 6.38
C LYS A 104 19.76 -24.98 5.85
N ILE A 105 18.66 -25.18 5.12
CA ILE A 105 18.31 -26.46 4.50
C ILE A 105 19.31 -26.76 3.38
N VAL A 106 19.78 -28.00 3.30
CA VAL A 106 20.67 -28.48 2.24
C VAL A 106 19.88 -29.39 1.32
N ASP A 107 20.07 -29.22 0.02
CA ASP A 107 19.51 -30.10 -0.99
C ASP A 107 20.31 -31.43 -1.02
N GLU A 108 19.64 -32.57 -0.81
CA GLU A 108 20.26 -33.89 -0.74
C GLU A 108 21.02 -34.30 -2.02
N PHE A 109 20.61 -33.80 -3.19
CA PHE A 109 21.22 -34.19 -4.47
C PHE A 109 22.41 -33.31 -4.83
N THR A 110 22.33 -32.02 -4.51
CA THR A 110 23.32 -31.03 -4.96
C THR A 110 24.27 -30.56 -3.86
N GLY A 111 23.94 -30.81 -2.59
CA GLY A 111 24.70 -30.32 -1.44
C GLY A 111 24.68 -28.79 -1.28
N ARG A 112 23.82 -28.09 -2.04
CA ARG A 112 23.71 -26.63 -2.01
C ARG A 112 22.74 -26.18 -0.91
N THR A 113 23.03 -25.06 -0.29
CA THR A 113 22.12 -24.41 0.66
C THR A 113 20.94 -23.77 -0.06
N LEU A 114 19.74 -24.11 0.36
CA LEU A 114 18.50 -23.51 -0.12
C LEU A 114 18.18 -22.29 0.76
N GLU A 115 18.61 -21.10 0.33
CA GLU A 115 18.34 -19.87 1.07
C GLU A 115 16.86 -19.51 1.07
N GLY A 116 16.36 -19.02 2.22
CA GLY A 116 14.97 -18.61 2.40
C GLY A 116 13.96 -19.76 2.57
N ARG A 117 14.37 -21.03 2.45
CA ARG A 117 13.49 -22.17 2.73
C ARG A 117 13.51 -22.53 4.21
N ARG A 118 12.32 -22.82 4.74
CA ARG A 118 12.08 -23.36 6.08
C ARG A 118 11.18 -24.59 5.97
N TRP A 119 11.28 -25.52 6.92
CA TRP A 119 10.32 -26.61 7.02
C TRP A 119 9.03 -26.10 7.69
N SER A 120 7.89 -26.57 7.22
CA SER A 120 6.58 -26.21 7.74
C SER A 120 6.28 -26.90 9.08
N ASP A 121 5.16 -26.53 9.70
CA ASP A 121 4.55 -27.29 10.81
C ASP A 121 5.43 -27.36 12.08
N GLY A 122 6.10 -26.26 12.42
CA GLY A 122 6.94 -26.14 13.63
C GLY A 122 8.27 -26.90 13.58
N LEU A 123 8.52 -27.71 12.55
CA LEU A 123 9.71 -28.54 12.43
C LEU A 123 11.00 -27.70 12.35
N HIS A 124 10.97 -26.55 11.67
CA HIS A 124 12.15 -25.69 11.57
C HIS A 124 12.57 -25.12 12.92
N GLN A 125 11.60 -24.67 13.72
CA GLN A 125 11.80 -24.22 15.09
C GLN A 125 12.32 -25.36 15.98
N ALA A 126 11.83 -26.59 15.79
CA ALA A 126 12.32 -27.77 16.50
C ALA A 126 13.79 -28.10 16.16
N VAL A 127 14.21 -27.98 14.90
CA VAL A 127 15.62 -28.15 14.49
C VAL A 127 16.49 -27.01 15.01
N GLU A 128 16.02 -25.76 14.96
CA GLU A 128 16.70 -24.61 15.58
C GLU A 128 16.91 -24.84 17.09
N ALA A 129 15.89 -25.36 17.80
CA ALA A 129 15.98 -25.71 19.21
C ALA A 129 16.96 -26.87 19.47
N LYS A 130 16.94 -27.92 18.63
CA LYS A 130 17.86 -29.05 18.68
C LYS A 130 19.31 -28.58 18.64
N GLU A 131 19.64 -27.69 17.72
CA GLU A 131 21.00 -27.15 17.53
C GLU A 131 21.35 -25.98 18.47
N ARG A 132 20.43 -25.61 19.37
CA ARG A 132 20.56 -24.44 20.28
C ARG A 132 20.76 -23.13 19.53
N VAL A 133 20.20 -23.03 18.33
CA VAL A 133 20.12 -21.82 17.53
C VAL A 133 18.99 -20.95 18.07
N ARG A 134 19.10 -19.62 17.91
CA ARG A 134 18.05 -18.69 18.32
C ARG A 134 16.83 -18.85 17.42
N ILE A 135 15.71 -19.30 17.99
CA ILE A 135 14.44 -19.39 17.28
C ILE A 135 13.98 -17.97 16.96
N LYS A 136 13.68 -17.72 15.68
CA LYS A 136 13.07 -16.45 15.27
C LYS A 136 11.56 -16.55 15.51
N GLU A 137 11.01 -15.62 16.28
CA GLU A 137 9.56 -15.47 16.39
C GLU A 137 9.00 -15.11 15.01
N GLU A 138 8.15 -15.98 14.48
CA GLU A 138 7.45 -15.72 13.23
C GLU A 138 6.13 -15.00 13.53
N ASN A 139 5.84 -13.97 12.71
CA ASN A 139 4.51 -13.41 12.68
C ASN A 139 3.62 -14.34 11.87
N HIS A 140 2.56 -14.85 12.49
CA HIS A 140 1.54 -15.60 11.77
C HIS A 140 0.46 -14.63 11.28
N THR A 141 -0.06 -14.91 10.08
CA THR A 141 -1.27 -14.30 9.56
C THR A 141 -2.50 -14.85 10.26
N TRP A 142 -3.12 -14.06 11.13
CA TRP A 142 -4.33 -14.44 11.88
C TRP A 142 -5.60 -14.32 11.06
N ALA A 143 -5.66 -13.32 10.19
CA ALA A 143 -6.79 -13.09 9.30
C ALA A 143 -6.30 -12.51 7.97
N THR A 144 -6.95 -12.90 6.89
CA THR A 144 -6.73 -12.33 5.57
C THR A 144 -8.05 -12.21 4.83
N VAL A 145 -8.26 -11.07 4.19
CA VAL A 145 -9.36 -10.87 3.24
C VAL A 145 -8.88 -10.02 2.09
N THR A 146 -9.23 -10.40 0.86
CA THR A 146 -8.98 -9.57 -0.31
C THR A 146 -10.07 -8.50 -0.41
N LEU A 147 -9.77 -7.32 -0.96
CA LEU A 147 -10.80 -6.29 -1.14
C LEU A 147 -11.96 -6.79 -2.00
N GLN A 148 -11.69 -7.63 -2.99
CA GLN A 148 -12.70 -8.30 -3.81
C GLN A 148 -13.70 -9.06 -2.93
N ASN A 149 -13.20 -9.96 -2.07
CA ASN A 149 -14.06 -10.78 -1.23
C ASN A 149 -14.74 -9.96 -0.14
N TYR A 150 -14.05 -8.97 0.44
CA TYR A 150 -14.62 -8.08 1.45
C TYR A 150 -15.85 -7.34 0.91
N PHE A 151 -15.75 -6.72 -0.27
CA PHE A 151 -16.88 -5.98 -0.85
C PHE A 151 -18.01 -6.88 -1.35
N ARG A 152 -17.73 -8.15 -1.68
CA ARG A 152 -18.76 -9.15 -2.03
C ARG A 152 -19.63 -9.57 -0.85
N LEU A 153 -19.23 -9.27 0.40
CA LEU A 153 -20.03 -9.55 1.58
C LEU A 153 -21.25 -8.61 1.71
N TYR A 154 -21.23 -7.46 1.02
CA TYR A 154 -22.33 -6.51 1.07
C TYR A 154 -23.52 -6.99 0.25
N GLU A 155 -24.73 -6.90 0.81
CA GLU A 155 -25.97 -7.24 0.10
C GLU A 155 -26.22 -6.36 -1.14
N LYS A 156 -25.81 -5.09 -1.06
CA LYS A 156 -25.92 -4.12 -2.14
C LYS A 156 -24.61 -3.37 -2.29
N LEU A 157 -24.02 -3.45 -3.49
CA LEU A 157 -22.79 -2.78 -3.85
C LEU A 157 -23.03 -1.80 -5.01
N ALA A 158 -22.57 -0.56 -4.84
CA ALA A 158 -22.65 0.49 -5.84
C ALA A 158 -21.36 1.34 -5.78
N GLY A 159 -21.03 2.02 -6.86
CA GLY A 159 -19.83 2.86 -6.95
C GLY A 159 -19.97 3.95 -8.01
N MET A 160 -19.14 4.97 -7.89
CA MET A 160 -19.08 6.10 -8.83
C MET A 160 -17.63 6.42 -9.17
N THR A 161 -17.38 6.78 -10.44
CA THR A 161 -16.07 7.22 -10.94
C THR A 161 -16.25 7.76 -12.35
N GLY A 162 -15.39 8.68 -12.78
CA GLY A 162 -15.37 9.19 -14.16
C GLY A 162 -14.77 8.22 -15.18
N THR A 163 -14.14 7.12 -14.76
CA THR A 163 -13.32 6.27 -15.65
C THR A 163 -13.54 4.77 -15.47
N ALA A 164 -14.76 4.33 -15.19
CA ALA A 164 -15.08 2.90 -15.00
C ALA A 164 -15.24 2.09 -16.30
N GLU A 165 -15.49 2.75 -17.44
CA GLU A 165 -15.90 2.08 -18.68
C GLU A 165 -14.87 1.07 -19.21
N THR A 166 -13.57 1.36 -19.07
CA THR A 166 -12.50 0.46 -19.49
C THR A 166 -12.45 -0.84 -18.68
N GLU A 167 -12.88 -0.79 -17.41
CA GLU A 167 -12.87 -1.93 -16.48
C GLU A 167 -14.26 -2.57 -16.32
N ALA A 168 -15.22 -2.24 -17.21
CA ALA A 168 -16.61 -2.69 -17.07
C ALA A 168 -16.76 -4.22 -17.06
N SER A 169 -15.91 -4.93 -17.81
CA SER A 169 -15.88 -6.40 -17.83
C SER A 169 -15.44 -6.98 -16.48
N GLU A 170 -14.46 -6.36 -15.82
CA GLU A 170 -13.98 -6.78 -14.50
C GLU A 170 -15.01 -6.47 -13.42
N PHE A 171 -15.67 -5.31 -13.48
CA PHE A 171 -16.77 -4.98 -12.56
C PHE A 171 -17.95 -5.95 -12.68
N ALA A 172 -18.35 -6.29 -13.91
CA ALA A 172 -19.41 -7.26 -14.15
C ALA A 172 -18.99 -8.68 -13.72
N GLY A 173 -17.77 -9.12 -14.03
CA GLY A 173 -17.30 -10.48 -13.74
C GLY A 173 -17.01 -10.74 -12.26
N THR A 174 -16.37 -9.79 -11.57
CA THR A 174 -15.90 -9.98 -10.19
C THR A 174 -16.95 -9.53 -9.16
N TYR A 175 -17.65 -8.42 -9.44
CA TYR A 175 -18.54 -7.76 -8.49
C TYR A 175 -20.02 -7.82 -8.90
N ASN A 176 -20.35 -8.36 -10.08
CA ASN A 176 -21.70 -8.30 -10.66
C ASN A 176 -22.24 -6.86 -10.74
N MET A 177 -21.36 -5.91 -11.02
CA MET A 177 -21.66 -4.49 -11.11
C MET A 177 -21.62 -4.02 -12.57
N PRO A 178 -22.78 -3.76 -13.21
CA PRO A 178 -22.78 -3.13 -14.53
C PRO A 178 -22.32 -1.68 -14.44
N VAL A 179 -21.52 -1.25 -15.41
CA VAL A 179 -21.09 0.15 -15.55
C VAL A 179 -22.04 0.87 -16.51
N VAL A 180 -22.62 1.98 -16.06
CA VAL A 180 -23.51 2.81 -16.86
C VAL A 180 -22.87 4.19 -17.04
N PRO A 181 -22.50 4.59 -18.28
CA PRO A 181 -22.00 5.93 -18.54
C PRO A 181 -23.15 6.95 -18.42
N ILE A 182 -23.00 7.92 -17.52
CA ILE A 182 -23.95 9.01 -17.34
C ILE A 182 -23.52 10.18 -18.23
N PRO A 183 -24.43 10.77 -19.05
CA PRO A 183 -24.11 11.95 -19.85
C PRO A 183 -23.63 13.12 -18.99
N THR A 184 -22.70 13.91 -19.51
CA THR A 184 -22.22 15.12 -18.84
C THR A 184 -23.31 16.19 -18.83
N ASN A 185 -23.30 17.04 -17.80
CA ASN A 185 -24.24 18.17 -17.69
C ASN A 185 -24.06 19.19 -18.83
N VAL A 186 -22.82 19.36 -19.31
CA VAL A 186 -22.44 20.27 -20.40
C VAL A 186 -21.62 19.48 -21.43
N PRO A 187 -21.73 19.77 -22.74
CA PRO A 187 -20.88 19.16 -23.76
C PRO A 187 -19.39 19.35 -23.44
N MET A 188 -18.62 18.27 -23.55
CA MET A 188 -17.18 18.29 -23.31
C MET A 188 -16.46 18.94 -24.51
N VAL A 189 -15.65 19.95 -24.24
CA VAL A 189 -14.90 20.74 -25.26
C VAL A 189 -13.38 20.72 -25.05
N ARG A 190 -12.88 19.86 -24.16
CA ARG A 190 -11.45 19.71 -23.87
C ARG A 190 -10.72 19.18 -25.11
N ASP A 191 -9.59 19.79 -25.43
CA ASP A 191 -8.76 19.43 -26.57
C ASP A 191 -7.62 18.49 -26.14
N ASP A 192 -7.86 17.18 -26.27
CA ASP A 192 -6.88 16.15 -25.94
C ASP A 192 -5.83 16.01 -27.06
N ARG A 193 -4.67 16.63 -26.86
CA ARG A 193 -3.53 16.58 -27.80
C ARG A 193 -2.81 15.22 -27.76
N ALA A 194 -2.19 14.87 -28.89
CA ALA A 194 -1.37 13.66 -29.00
C ALA A 194 -0.07 13.78 -28.19
N ASP A 195 0.45 12.63 -27.76
CA ASP A 195 1.67 12.58 -26.95
C ASP A 195 2.91 13.04 -27.74
N LEU A 196 3.77 13.82 -27.08
CA LEU A 196 5.08 14.22 -27.59
C LEU A 196 6.17 13.30 -27.03
N ILE A 197 6.86 12.56 -27.90
CA ILE A 197 7.85 11.56 -27.50
C ILE A 197 9.26 12.09 -27.78
N TYR A 198 10.09 12.11 -26.74
CA TYR A 198 11.48 12.57 -26.80
C TYR A 198 12.46 11.42 -26.60
N LYS A 199 13.63 11.51 -27.25
CA LYS A 199 14.69 10.48 -27.16
C LYS A 199 15.33 10.38 -25.77
N SER A 200 15.45 11.51 -25.07
CA SER A 200 16.08 11.57 -23.75
C SER A 200 15.16 12.25 -22.75
N GLU A 201 15.32 11.86 -21.50
CA GLU A 201 14.58 12.44 -20.40
C GLU A 201 14.90 13.93 -20.20
N ASP A 202 16.17 14.32 -20.36
CA ASP A 202 16.56 15.72 -20.29
C ASP A 202 15.90 16.58 -21.37
N ALA A 203 15.83 16.07 -22.61
CA ALA A 203 15.13 16.77 -23.70
C ALA A 203 13.63 16.92 -23.39
N LYS A 204 13.00 15.86 -22.86
CA LYS A 204 11.61 15.88 -22.42
C LYS A 204 11.38 16.96 -21.36
N PHE A 205 12.15 16.94 -20.28
CA PHE A 205 11.97 17.91 -19.18
C PHE A 205 12.27 19.35 -19.61
N ASN A 206 13.23 19.56 -20.51
CA ASN A 206 13.48 20.90 -21.05
C ASN A 206 12.29 21.41 -21.88
N ALA A 207 11.72 20.57 -22.75
CA ALA A 207 10.53 20.93 -23.52
C ALA A 207 9.30 21.18 -22.63
N VAL A 208 9.10 20.35 -21.60
CA VAL A 208 8.03 20.55 -20.60
C VAL A 208 8.18 21.89 -19.88
N VAL A 209 9.40 22.23 -19.44
CA VAL A 209 9.66 23.51 -18.78
C VAL A 209 9.43 24.69 -19.72
N GLU A 210 9.83 24.58 -20.99
CA GLU A 210 9.60 25.63 -22.00
C GLU A 210 8.10 25.86 -22.26
N ASP A 211 7.31 24.79 -22.38
CA ASP A 211 5.85 24.89 -22.54
C ASP A 211 5.20 25.54 -21.30
N ILE A 212 5.59 25.11 -20.09
CA ILE A 212 5.09 25.72 -18.85
C ILE A 212 5.42 27.22 -18.77
N VAL A 213 6.63 27.62 -19.15
CA VAL A 213 7.03 29.04 -19.17
C VAL A 213 6.17 29.83 -20.14
N GLU A 214 5.97 29.33 -21.37
CA GLU A 214 5.14 30.00 -22.37
C GLU A 214 3.69 30.20 -21.87
N ARG A 215 3.08 29.15 -21.29
CA ARG A 215 1.72 29.23 -20.75
C ARG A 215 1.62 30.14 -19.53
N HIS A 216 2.60 30.04 -18.63
CA HIS A 216 2.67 30.90 -17.45
C HIS A 216 2.78 32.38 -17.84
N ASP A 217 3.62 32.72 -18.83
CA ASP A 217 3.79 34.10 -19.28
C ASP A 217 2.52 34.64 -19.96
N GLN A 218 1.74 33.79 -20.62
CA GLN A 218 0.41 34.12 -21.15
C GLN A 218 -0.67 34.20 -20.06
N GLY A 219 -0.42 33.65 -18.87
CA GLY A 219 -1.32 33.64 -17.72
C GLY A 219 -2.22 32.41 -17.59
N GLN A 220 -2.04 31.39 -18.44
CA GLN A 220 -2.84 30.18 -18.40
C GLN A 220 -2.43 29.29 -17.20
N PRO A 221 -3.39 28.78 -16.39
CA PRO A 221 -3.08 27.85 -15.31
C PRO A 221 -2.61 26.50 -15.83
N VAL A 222 -1.60 25.92 -15.17
CA VAL A 222 -0.98 24.65 -15.55
C VAL A 222 -0.99 23.65 -14.40
N LEU A 223 -1.50 22.44 -14.67
CA LEU A 223 -1.37 21.28 -13.80
C LEU A 223 -0.41 20.27 -14.42
N VAL A 224 0.68 19.95 -13.74
CA VAL A 224 1.67 18.97 -14.20
C VAL A 224 1.58 17.69 -13.39
N GLY A 225 1.30 16.56 -14.05
CA GLY A 225 1.33 15.23 -13.45
C GLY A 225 2.70 14.56 -13.60
N THR A 226 3.24 14.05 -12.49
CA THR A 226 4.54 13.33 -12.42
C THR A 226 4.38 11.97 -11.76
N ALA A 227 5.08 10.92 -12.21
CA ALA A 227 4.88 9.57 -11.68
C ALA A 227 5.57 9.31 -10.32
N SER A 228 6.51 10.17 -9.90
CA SER A 228 7.23 9.99 -8.65
C SER A 228 7.69 11.31 -8.04
N VAL A 229 7.81 11.34 -6.71
CA VAL A 229 8.24 12.52 -5.94
C VAL A 229 9.60 13.01 -6.42
N ALA A 230 10.52 12.10 -6.76
CA ALA A 230 11.85 12.46 -7.25
C ALA A 230 11.78 13.29 -8.55
N LYS A 231 10.84 12.95 -9.44
CA LYS A 231 10.61 13.70 -10.69
C LYS A 231 9.90 15.02 -10.46
N SER A 232 8.98 15.08 -9.50
CA SER A 232 8.34 16.34 -9.07
C SER A 232 9.36 17.33 -8.52
N GLU A 233 10.29 16.87 -7.67
CA GLU A 233 11.39 17.66 -7.11
C GLU A 233 12.43 18.06 -8.18
N GLU A 234 12.67 17.20 -9.18
CA GLU A 234 13.51 17.52 -10.32
C GLU A 234 12.90 18.64 -11.17
N LEU A 235 11.61 18.52 -11.52
CA LEU A 235 10.88 19.53 -12.26
C LEU A 235 10.80 20.85 -11.49
N SER A 236 10.51 20.78 -10.19
CA SER A 236 10.47 21.95 -9.30
C SER A 236 11.78 22.74 -9.32
N ARG A 237 12.92 22.05 -9.22
CA ARG A 237 14.24 22.71 -9.32
C ARG A 237 14.47 23.36 -10.68
N ARG A 238 13.99 22.76 -11.78
CA ARG A 238 14.12 23.36 -13.12
C ARG A 238 13.23 24.61 -13.26
N LEU A 239 12.01 24.56 -12.73
CA LEU A 239 11.09 25.71 -12.72
C LEU A 239 11.60 26.86 -11.84
N GLN A 240 12.16 26.57 -10.66
CA GLN A 240 12.80 27.55 -9.78
C GLN A 240 13.94 28.29 -10.49
N ARG A 241 14.79 27.59 -11.26
CA ARG A 241 15.87 28.22 -12.04
C ARG A 241 15.36 29.17 -13.13
N ARG A 242 14.15 28.94 -13.62
CA ARG A 242 13.47 29.81 -14.59
C ARG A 242 12.66 30.93 -13.93
N GLY A 243 12.59 30.96 -12.59
CA GLY A 243 11.86 31.98 -11.84
C GLY A 243 10.33 31.79 -11.84
N ILE A 244 9.84 30.59 -12.15
CA ILE A 244 8.40 30.31 -12.20
C ILE A 244 7.88 29.90 -10.81
N PRO A 245 6.97 30.68 -10.20
CA PRO A 245 6.33 30.29 -8.95
C PRO A 245 5.45 29.07 -9.18
N HIS A 246 5.57 28.06 -8.31
CA HIS A 246 4.79 26.85 -8.42
C HIS A 246 4.64 26.16 -7.07
N GLU A 247 3.61 25.33 -6.96
CA GLU A 247 3.32 24.50 -5.79
C GLU A 247 3.54 23.03 -6.11
N VAL A 248 4.15 22.27 -5.19
CA VAL A 248 4.41 20.83 -5.36
C VAL A 248 3.57 20.02 -4.37
N LEU A 249 2.78 19.09 -4.90
CA LEU A 249 1.87 18.23 -4.14
C LEU A 249 2.40 16.79 -4.17
N ASN A 250 2.72 16.27 -2.98
CA ASN A 250 3.39 14.98 -2.81
C ASN A 250 2.51 13.93 -2.10
N ALA A 251 1.20 14.16 -1.99
CA ALA A 251 0.23 13.31 -1.30
C ALA A 251 0.57 13.04 0.18
N LYS A 252 1.23 14.00 0.85
CA LYS A 252 1.63 13.90 2.27
C LYS A 252 0.70 14.65 3.21
N GLN A 253 0.17 15.80 2.77
CA GLN A 253 -0.66 16.69 3.59
C GLN A 253 -2.00 16.95 2.91
N HIS A 254 -2.91 15.98 2.93
CA HIS A 254 -4.17 16.04 2.16
C HIS A 254 -4.97 17.34 2.37
N ALA A 255 -5.12 17.82 3.61
CA ALA A 255 -5.90 19.03 3.89
C ALA A 255 -5.27 20.31 3.29
N ARG A 256 -3.95 20.45 3.38
CA ARG A 256 -3.24 21.61 2.81
C ARG A 256 -3.16 21.52 1.29
N GLU A 257 -2.89 20.32 0.77
CA GLU A 257 -2.84 20.08 -0.67
C GLU A 257 -4.19 20.36 -1.33
N ALA A 258 -5.30 19.99 -0.67
CA ALA A 258 -6.65 20.31 -1.12
C ALA A 258 -6.87 21.82 -1.29
N GLN A 259 -6.40 22.63 -0.34
CA GLN A 259 -6.52 24.10 -0.42
C GLN A 259 -5.74 24.66 -1.61
N ILE A 260 -4.55 24.12 -1.90
CA ILE A 260 -3.73 24.53 -3.04
C ILE A 260 -4.42 24.16 -4.36
N VAL A 261 -4.93 22.92 -4.47
CA VAL A 261 -5.60 22.42 -5.69
C VAL A 261 -6.86 23.21 -6.00
N ALA A 262 -7.65 23.57 -4.97
CA ALA A 262 -8.82 24.42 -5.14
C ALA A 262 -8.51 25.81 -5.73
N GLN A 263 -7.25 26.24 -5.67
CA GLN A 263 -6.76 27.52 -6.21
C GLN A 263 -5.86 27.33 -7.44
N ALA A 264 -5.62 26.10 -7.89
CA ALA A 264 -4.73 25.80 -9.02
C ALA A 264 -5.26 26.33 -10.36
N GLY A 265 -6.55 26.64 -10.46
CA GLY A 265 -7.18 27.18 -11.66
C GLY A 265 -7.11 28.70 -11.78
N ARG A 266 -6.23 29.40 -11.04
CA ARG A 266 -6.08 30.86 -11.11
C ARG A 266 -5.03 31.30 -12.13
N LEU A 267 -5.07 32.57 -12.53
CA LEU A 267 -4.11 33.13 -13.48
C LEU A 267 -2.66 32.92 -12.99
N HIS A 268 -1.78 32.54 -13.91
CA HIS A 268 -0.35 32.24 -13.65
C HIS A 268 -0.09 31.09 -12.65
N ALA A 269 -1.11 30.34 -12.22
CA ALA A 269 -0.92 29.25 -11.28
C ALA A 269 -0.24 28.05 -11.95
N VAL A 270 0.83 27.55 -11.35
CA VAL A 270 1.51 26.31 -11.76
C VAL A 270 1.53 25.33 -10.61
N THR A 271 0.91 24.17 -10.80
CA THR A 271 0.81 23.12 -9.79
C THR A 271 1.43 21.84 -10.28
N VAL A 272 2.37 21.27 -9.54
CA VAL A 272 3.01 19.99 -9.83
C VAL A 272 2.43 18.94 -8.90
N ALA A 273 1.66 18.00 -9.44
CA ALA A 273 1.07 16.89 -8.71
C ALA A 273 1.85 15.59 -8.93
N THR A 274 2.21 14.93 -7.83
CA THR A 274 2.78 13.58 -7.88
C THR A 274 1.67 12.53 -7.91
N ASN A 275 1.69 11.65 -8.90
CA ASN A 275 0.67 10.63 -9.17
C ASN A 275 -0.74 11.26 -9.23
N MET A 276 -1.53 11.06 -8.18
CA MET A 276 -2.87 11.62 -8.03
C MET A 276 -2.98 12.48 -6.76
N ALA A 277 -1.93 13.23 -6.42
CA ALA A 277 -2.01 14.23 -5.36
C ALA A 277 -3.09 15.27 -5.71
N GLY A 278 -3.87 15.70 -4.72
CA GLY A 278 -5.02 16.58 -4.95
C GLY A 278 -6.30 15.89 -5.43
N ARG A 279 -6.35 14.56 -5.45
CA ARG A 279 -7.55 13.81 -5.83
C ARG A 279 -8.75 14.16 -4.94
N GLY A 280 -9.89 14.38 -5.59
CA GLY A 280 -11.18 14.64 -4.92
C GLY A 280 -11.49 16.13 -4.71
N VAL A 281 -10.64 17.03 -5.22
CA VAL A 281 -10.88 18.47 -5.22
C VAL A 281 -10.96 18.98 -6.65
N ASP A 282 -12.05 19.67 -6.98
CA ASP A 282 -12.25 20.23 -8.31
C ASP A 282 -11.38 21.48 -8.50
N ILE A 283 -10.75 21.57 -9.67
CA ILE A 283 -9.98 22.75 -10.09
C ILE A 283 -10.91 23.69 -10.86
N LEU A 284 -11.48 24.65 -10.14
CA LEU A 284 -12.34 25.68 -10.73
C LEU A 284 -11.49 26.76 -11.43
N LEU A 285 -11.88 27.14 -12.64
CA LEU A 285 -11.26 28.27 -13.35
C LEU A 285 -11.56 29.56 -12.59
N GLY A 286 -10.52 30.32 -12.25
CA GLY A 286 -10.61 31.48 -11.36
C GLY A 286 -10.42 31.16 -9.87
N GLY A 287 -10.30 29.87 -9.51
CA GLY A 287 -10.15 29.41 -8.12
C GLY A 287 -11.48 29.27 -7.35
N ASN A 288 -11.41 28.73 -6.14
CA ASN A 288 -12.57 28.55 -5.27
C ASN A 288 -12.82 29.80 -4.40
N PRO A 289 -13.97 30.51 -4.55
CA PRO A 289 -14.30 31.72 -3.79
C PRO A 289 -14.46 31.49 -2.28
N GLU A 290 -15.07 30.37 -1.88
CA GLU A 290 -15.31 30.03 -0.47
C GLU A 290 -13.99 29.80 0.26
N GLY A 291 -13.05 29.11 -0.41
CA GLY A 291 -11.70 28.90 0.12
C GLY A 291 -10.93 30.20 0.33
N LEU A 292 -11.05 31.15 -0.61
CA LEU A 292 -10.41 32.48 -0.49
C LEU A 292 -11.03 33.30 0.63
N ALA A 293 -12.36 33.34 0.70
CA ALA A 293 -13.08 34.03 1.77
C ALA A 293 -12.70 33.46 3.15
N GLY A 294 -12.70 32.13 3.29
CA GLY A 294 -12.31 31.45 4.54
C GLY A 294 -10.87 31.76 4.96
N HIS A 295 -9.93 31.77 4.02
CA HIS A 295 -8.53 32.11 4.32
C HIS A 295 -8.37 33.58 4.75
N GLU A 296 -9.09 34.52 4.12
CA GLU A 296 -9.06 35.94 4.53
C GLU A 296 -9.74 36.16 5.90
N MET A 297 -10.81 35.42 6.20
CA MET A 297 -11.44 35.44 7.52
C MET A 297 -10.51 34.96 8.62
N LEU A 298 -9.81 33.84 8.40
CA LEU A 298 -8.79 33.32 9.30
C LEU A 298 -7.65 34.33 9.50
N ALA A 299 -7.19 34.98 8.42
CA ALA A 299 -6.16 36.01 8.50
C ALA A 299 -6.59 37.25 9.32
N LYS A 300 -7.90 37.54 9.35
CA LYS A 300 -8.50 38.59 10.19
C LYS A 300 -8.83 38.13 11.61
N GLY A 301 -8.64 36.85 11.92
CA GLY A 301 -8.95 36.26 13.23
C GLY A 301 -10.45 36.18 13.54
N LEU A 302 -11.29 36.18 12.50
CA LEU A 302 -12.75 36.14 12.63
C LEU A 302 -13.27 34.73 12.29
N ASP A 303 -14.18 34.23 13.11
CA ASP A 303 -14.86 32.95 12.89
C ASP A 303 -15.99 33.12 11.85
N PRO A 304 -15.94 32.44 10.70
CA PRO A 304 -16.99 32.54 9.67
C PRO A 304 -18.38 32.12 10.16
N ASP A 305 -18.47 31.28 11.19
CA ASP A 305 -19.75 30.82 11.75
C ASP A 305 -20.25 31.67 12.94
N GLY A 306 -19.47 32.66 13.37
CA GLY A 306 -19.85 33.60 14.44
C GLY A 306 -20.79 34.71 13.99
N ASP A 307 -21.54 35.29 14.95
CA ASP A 307 -22.53 36.35 14.68
C ASP A 307 -21.95 37.61 14.02
N GLU A 308 -20.70 37.96 14.33
CA GLU A 308 -19.97 39.08 13.70
C GLU A 308 -19.26 38.67 12.39
N GLY A 309 -18.92 37.39 12.23
CA GLY A 309 -18.15 36.89 11.11
C GLY A 309 -18.99 36.51 9.89
N ARG A 310 -20.24 36.07 10.07
CA ARG A 310 -21.16 35.72 8.98
C ARG A 310 -21.42 36.87 7.98
N PRO A 311 -21.79 38.09 8.39
CA PRO A 311 -22.02 39.18 7.43
C PRO A 311 -20.74 39.62 6.71
N GLU A 312 -19.59 39.53 7.37
CA GLU A 312 -18.28 39.80 6.77
C GLU A 312 -17.89 38.69 5.77
N PHE A 313 -18.13 37.43 6.10
CA PHE A 313 -17.90 36.30 5.21
C PHE A 313 -18.77 36.38 3.95
N GLU A 314 -20.07 36.69 4.07
CA GLU A 314 -20.96 36.90 2.91
C GLU A 314 -20.47 38.04 2.01
N ARG A 315 -20.00 39.14 2.59
CA ARG A 315 -19.43 40.27 1.85
C ARG A 315 -18.15 39.87 1.10
N MET A 316 -17.26 39.13 1.76
CA MET A 316 -16.01 38.65 1.14
C MET A 316 -16.29 37.61 0.07
N LEU A 317 -17.24 36.70 0.30
CA LEU A 317 -17.66 35.69 -0.66
C LEU A 317 -18.20 36.36 -1.93
N ALA A 318 -19.09 37.34 -1.81
CA ALA A 318 -19.62 38.06 -2.98
C ALA A 318 -18.50 38.79 -3.77
N ARG A 319 -17.52 39.36 -3.06
CA ARG A 319 -16.35 39.99 -3.69
C ARG A 319 -15.48 38.97 -4.43
N PHE A 320 -15.13 37.87 -3.77
CA PHE A 320 -14.28 36.84 -4.36
C PHE A 320 -14.99 36.07 -5.47
N GLN A 321 -16.29 35.87 -5.37
CA GLN A 321 -17.09 35.26 -6.42
C GLN A 321 -16.97 36.09 -7.71
N LYS A 322 -17.19 37.41 -7.63
CA LYS A 322 -17.02 38.29 -8.77
C LYS A 322 -15.59 38.26 -9.34
N GLN A 323 -14.58 38.27 -8.46
CA GLN A 323 -13.18 38.17 -8.88
C GLN A 323 -12.87 36.84 -9.58
N CYS A 324 -13.30 35.71 -9.02
CA CYS A 324 -13.13 34.38 -9.59
C CYS A 324 -13.88 34.23 -10.92
N GLU A 325 -15.06 34.84 -11.06
CA GLU A 325 -15.81 34.87 -12.32
C GLU A 325 -15.04 35.64 -13.40
N GLU A 326 -14.55 36.84 -13.10
CA GLU A 326 -13.75 37.67 -14.02
C GLU A 326 -12.42 36.99 -14.40
N GLU A 327 -11.69 36.43 -13.41
CA GLU A 327 -10.47 35.65 -13.65
C GLU A 327 -10.78 34.40 -14.50
N GLY A 328 -11.87 33.70 -14.18
CA GLY A 328 -12.30 32.49 -14.87
C GLY A 328 -12.66 32.73 -16.34
N ASP A 329 -13.34 33.84 -16.65
CA ASP A 329 -13.63 34.23 -18.03
C ASP A 329 -12.35 34.49 -18.82
N ARG A 330 -11.40 35.23 -18.22
CA ARG A 330 -10.10 35.46 -18.85
C ARG A 330 -9.33 34.16 -19.07
N ILE A 331 -9.39 33.21 -18.14
CA ILE A 331 -8.75 31.90 -18.30
C ILE A 331 -9.42 31.09 -19.43
N ARG A 332 -10.74 31.17 -19.59
CA ARG A 332 -11.44 30.54 -20.72
C ARG A 332 -10.97 31.11 -22.05
N GLU A 333 -10.75 32.43 -22.13
CA GLU A 333 -10.17 33.08 -23.32
C GLU A 333 -8.73 32.62 -23.61
N LEU A 334 -7.96 32.32 -22.56
CA LEU A 334 -6.61 31.76 -22.65
C LEU A 334 -6.57 30.24 -22.94
N GLY A 335 -7.74 29.59 -23.10
CA GLY A 335 -7.85 28.17 -23.44
C GLY A 335 -8.10 27.22 -22.26
N GLY A 336 -8.42 27.74 -21.07
CA GLY A 336 -8.79 26.94 -19.89
C GLY A 336 -7.59 26.40 -19.10
N LEU A 337 -7.83 25.38 -18.26
CA LEU A 337 -6.76 24.68 -17.53
C LEU A 337 -5.93 23.84 -18.51
N TYR A 338 -4.62 24.04 -18.49
CA TYR A 338 -3.69 23.20 -19.25
C TYR A 338 -3.17 22.06 -18.37
N VAL A 339 -3.44 20.82 -18.76
CA VAL A 339 -2.95 19.63 -18.07
C VAL A 339 -1.80 19.01 -18.85
N LEU A 340 -0.66 18.83 -18.19
CA LEU A 340 0.53 18.23 -18.77
C LEU A 340 0.92 16.96 -18.00
N GLY A 341 0.85 15.81 -18.67
CA GLY A 341 1.42 14.56 -18.15
C GLY A 341 2.90 14.44 -18.54
N SER A 342 3.80 14.38 -17.55
CA SER A 342 5.24 14.23 -17.83
C SER A 342 5.64 12.81 -18.21
N GLU A 343 4.83 11.82 -17.83
CA GLU A 343 5.02 10.37 -18.03
C GLU A 343 3.66 9.68 -18.10
N ARG A 344 3.62 8.47 -18.66
CA ARG A 344 2.42 7.61 -18.61
C ARG A 344 2.41 6.81 -17.31
N HIS A 345 1.22 6.65 -16.75
CA HIS A 345 0.99 5.81 -15.58
C HIS A 345 0.86 4.33 -15.96
N GLU A 346 0.76 3.45 -14.96
CA GLU A 346 0.59 2.00 -15.16
C GLU A 346 -0.66 1.62 -15.97
N SER A 347 -1.66 2.51 -16.05
CA SER A 347 -2.87 2.28 -16.84
C SER A 347 -3.34 3.56 -17.52
N ARG A 348 -3.88 3.39 -18.73
CA ARG A 348 -4.53 4.47 -19.50
C ARG A 348 -5.68 5.13 -18.72
N ARG A 349 -6.31 4.39 -17.81
CA ARG A 349 -7.35 4.90 -16.93
C ARG A 349 -6.83 6.02 -16.03
N ILE A 350 -5.64 5.88 -15.45
CA ILE A 350 -5.04 6.90 -14.59
C ILE A 350 -4.62 8.12 -15.43
N ASP A 351 -4.06 7.90 -16.62
CA ASP A 351 -3.76 9.00 -17.54
C ASP A 351 -5.01 9.80 -17.92
N ASN A 352 -6.14 9.11 -18.14
CA ASN A 352 -7.44 9.75 -18.40
C ASN A 352 -8.08 10.40 -17.16
N GLN A 353 -7.62 10.11 -15.94
CA GLN A 353 -8.04 10.83 -14.74
C GLN A 353 -7.26 12.12 -14.55
N LEU A 354 -6.00 12.14 -14.99
CA LEU A 354 -5.20 13.34 -15.00
C LEU A 354 -5.74 14.33 -16.03
N ARG A 355 -6.04 13.85 -17.25
CA ARG A 355 -6.69 14.63 -18.30
C ARG A 355 -8.09 15.08 -17.88
#